data_AF-I4LZR9-F1
#
_entry.id   AF-I4LZR9-F1
#
_cell.length_a   1.000
_cell.length_b   1.000
_cell.length_c   1.000
_cell.angle_alpha   90.00
_cell.angle_beta   90.00
_cell.angle_gamma   90.00
#
_symmetry.space_group_name_H-M   'P 1'
#
loop_
_entity.id
_entity.type
_entity.pdbx_description
1 polymer ?
#
loop_
_entity_poly.entity_id
_entity_poly.type
_entity_poly.pdbx_seq_one_letter_code
_entity_poly.pdbx_strand_id
1 'polypeptide(L)'
;MIRDAEIEHRCILPINAAQKQYAYRCVKSGTFVRTFRNLYARTEYWQKLYTSERIRHVALSLMDLYPDWKFTVTSGAALLGYDVVEDYDTLLVGSKHDLQKTNLQTLPTQIYIRSKTNKSTHDNPQLHRIGATGKEQDGY
;
A
#
# COMPACT_ATOMS: atom_id res chain seq x y z
N MET A 1 -18.42 -3.04 9.64
CA MET A 1 -17.60 -2.42 8.58
C MET A 1 -16.20 -2.06 9.06
N ILE A 2 -16.05 -1.19 10.09
CA ILE A 2 -14.72 -0.74 10.55
C ILE A 2 -14.01 -1.81 11.37
N ARG A 3 -14.66 -2.31 12.45
CA ARG A 3 -14.11 -3.38 13.30
C ARG A 3 -13.84 -4.65 12.50
N ASP A 4 -14.75 -5.01 11.60
CA ASP A 4 -14.60 -6.20 10.74
C ASP A 4 -13.36 -6.07 9.84
N ALA A 5 -13.12 -4.89 9.25
CA ALA A 5 -11.91 -4.66 8.46
C ALA A 5 -10.62 -4.77 9.30
N GLU A 6 -10.61 -4.24 10.53
CA GLU A 6 -9.45 -4.37 11.43
C GLU A 6 -9.18 -5.84 11.81
N ILE A 7 -10.24 -6.60 12.14
CA ILE A 7 -10.17 -8.02 12.49
C ILE A 7 -9.71 -8.88 11.31
N GLU A 8 -10.17 -8.56 10.11
CA GLU A 8 -9.79 -9.25 8.87
C GLU A 8 -8.42 -8.83 8.32
N HIS A 9 -7.70 -7.95 9.04
CA HIS A 9 -6.44 -7.37 8.60
C HIS A 9 -6.54 -6.70 7.22
N ARG A 10 -7.59 -5.92 7.00
CA ARG A 10 -7.90 -5.21 5.75
C ARG A 10 -8.11 -3.72 6.00
N CYS A 11 -7.94 -2.92 4.95
CA CYS A 11 -8.40 -1.54 4.94
C CYS A 11 -9.90 -1.44 4.65
N ILE A 12 -10.50 -0.35 5.13
CA ILE A 12 -11.88 0.02 4.86
C ILE A 12 -11.99 0.47 3.40
N LEU A 13 -12.90 -0.15 2.65
CA LEU A 13 -13.25 0.21 1.29
C LEU A 13 -14.69 0.73 1.23
N PRO A 14 -14.91 2.05 1.04
CA PRO A 14 -16.24 2.61 0.82
C PRO A 14 -16.83 2.17 -0.52
N ILE A 15 -17.96 1.45 -0.50
CA ILE A 15 -18.59 0.89 -1.71
C ILE A 15 -19.65 1.81 -2.33
N ASN A 16 -20.17 2.80 -1.59
CA ASN A 16 -21.18 3.75 -2.10
C ASN A 16 -20.84 5.21 -1.79
N ALA A 17 -21.59 6.15 -2.38
CA ALA A 17 -21.35 7.58 -2.26
C ALA A 17 -21.47 8.09 -0.81
N ALA A 18 -22.46 7.60 -0.06
CA ALA A 18 -22.64 7.97 1.35
C ALA A 18 -21.46 7.55 2.21
N GLN A 19 -20.95 6.33 2.03
CA GLN A 19 -19.76 5.83 2.73
C GLN A 19 -18.49 6.59 2.32
N LYS A 20 -18.34 6.93 1.03
CA LYS A 20 -17.21 7.76 0.57
C LYS A 20 -17.24 9.14 1.24
N GLN A 21 -18.41 9.77 1.31
CA GLN A 21 -18.57 11.07 1.96
C GLN A 21 -18.31 10.99 3.46
N TYR A 22 -18.75 9.92 4.11
CA TYR A 22 -18.44 9.65 5.51
C TYR A 22 -16.93 9.49 5.74
N ALA A 23 -16.26 8.63 4.96
CA ALA A 23 -14.82 8.43 5.06
C ALA A 23 -14.04 9.73 4.82
N TYR A 24 -14.46 10.55 3.85
CA TYR A 24 -13.88 11.87 3.62
C TYR A 24 -13.98 12.79 4.84
N ARG A 25 -15.15 12.84 5.50
CA ARG A 25 -15.34 13.62 6.73
C ARG A 25 -14.44 13.11 7.86
N CYS A 26 -14.33 11.79 8.02
CA CYS A 26 -13.45 11.17 9.02
C CYS A 26 -11.96 11.44 8.78
N VAL A 27 -11.53 11.51 7.51
CA VAL A 27 -10.17 11.95 7.17
C VAL A 27 -9.97 13.41 7.52
N LYS A 28 -10.94 14.28 7.20
CA LYS A 28 -10.88 15.71 7.54
C LYS A 28 -10.83 15.95 9.06
N SER A 29 -11.49 15.11 9.86
CA SER A 29 -11.43 15.17 11.32
C SER A 29 -10.20 14.48 11.92
N GLY A 30 -9.35 13.84 11.11
CA GLY A 30 -8.17 13.08 11.57
C GLY A 30 -8.47 11.72 12.20
N THR A 31 -9.74 11.32 12.27
CA THR A 31 -10.16 10.02 12.82
C THR A 31 -9.71 8.87 11.92
N PHE A 32 -9.72 9.08 10.60
CA PHE A 32 -9.20 8.14 9.61
C PHE A 32 -7.96 8.70 8.91
N VAL A 33 -7.12 7.78 8.46
CA VAL A 33 -6.04 8.04 7.51
C VAL A 33 -6.38 7.37 6.19
N ARG A 34 -6.01 8.03 5.09
CA ARG A 34 -6.08 7.42 3.75
C ARG A 34 -4.80 6.61 3.54
N THR A 35 -4.94 5.28 3.56
CA THR A 35 -3.79 4.35 3.48
C THR A 35 -3.34 4.11 2.05
N PHE A 36 -4.32 4.02 1.14
CA PHE A 36 -4.13 3.90 -0.30
C PHE A 36 -5.27 4.60 -1.02
N ARG A 37 -5.21 4.73 -2.36
CA ARG A 37 -6.32 5.30 -3.13
C ARG A 37 -7.60 4.52 -2.86
N ASN A 38 -8.59 5.22 -2.28
CA ASN A 38 -9.91 4.72 -1.87
C ASN A 38 -9.90 3.71 -0.71
N LEU A 39 -8.77 3.50 -0.05
CA LEU A 39 -8.65 2.67 1.15
C LEU A 39 -8.34 3.53 2.37
N TYR A 40 -8.94 3.18 3.49
CA TYR A 40 -8.88 3.96 4.72
C TYR A 40 -8.64 3.04 5.92
N ALA A 41 -8.09 3.60 7.00
CA ALA A 41 -7.99 2.93 8.29
C ALA A 41 -8.22 3.95 9.41
N ARG A 42 -8.59 3.48 10.60
CA ARG A 42 -8.60 4.34 11.80
C ARG A 42 -7.18 4.78 12.12
N THR A 43 -6.98 6.08 12.35
CA THR A 43 -5.65 6.66 12.57
C THR A 43 -4.93 6.02 13.75
N GLU A 44 -5.62 5.89 14.90
CA GLU A 44 -5.06 5.29 16.12
C GLU A 44 -4.65 3.83 15.95
N TYR A 45 -5.39 3.07 15.14
CA TYR A 45 -5.08 1.68 14.83
C TYR A 45 -3.87 1.62 13.89
N TRP A 46 -3.95 2.37 12.79
CA TRP A 46 -2.92 2.40 11.76
C TRP A 46 -1.53 2.78 12.28
N GLN A 47 -1.48 3.76 13.18
CA GLN A 47 -0.22 4.22 13.78
C GLN A 47 0.47 3.14 14.62
N LYS A 48 -0.28 2.17 15.17
CA LYS A 48 0.26 1.06 15.96
C LYS A 48 0.82 -0.08 15.12
N LEU A 49 0.46 -0.12 13.83
CA LEU A 49 0.90 -1.18 12.93
C LEU A 49 2.35 -0.97 12.51
N TYR A 50 3.11 -2.06 12.48
CA TYR A 50 4.41 -2.14 11.81
C TYR A 50 4.26 -1.99 10.30
N THR A 51 5.35 -1.65 9.62
CA THR A 51 5.36 -1.44 8.16
C THR A 51 4.85 -2.65 7.39
N SER A 52 5.32 -3.85 7.74
CA SER A 52 4.86 -5.13 7.17
C SER A 52 3.35 -5.32 7.32
N GLU A 53 2.80 -5.01 8.50
CA GLU A 53 1.36 -5.11 8.75
C GLU A 53 0.55 -4.10 7.92
N ARG A 54 1.02 -2.87 7.78
CA ARG A 54 0.37 -1.84 6.94
C ARG A 54 0.32 -2.27 5.48
N ILE A 55 1.46 -2.74 4.95
CA ILE A 55 1.55 -3.28 3.58
C ILE A 55 0.57 -4.43 3.41
N ARG A 56 0.52 -5.35 4.37
CA ARG A 56 -0.39 -6.51 4.35
C ARG A 56 -1.85 -6.07 4.31
N HIS A 57 -2.25 -5.09 5.12
CA HIS A 57 -3.63 -4.57 5.13
C HIS A 57 -4.07 -4.03 3.77
N VAL A 58 -3.20 -3.23 3.14
CA VAL A 58 -3.47 -2.67 1.82
C VAL A 58 -3.48 -3.77 0.77
N ALA A 59 -2.51 -4.68 0.78
CA ALA A 59 -2.41 -5.76 -0.19
C ALA A 59 -3.62 -6.70 -0.15
N LEU A 60 -4.06 -7.12 1.03
CA LEU A 60 -5.24 -7.96 1.20
C LEU A 60 -6.52 -7.28 0.72
N SER A 61 -6.69 -5.97 0.96
CA SER A 61 -7.82 -5.20 0.41
C SER A 61 -7.79 -5.09 -1.12
N LEU A 62 -6.60 -5.05 -1.72
CA LEU A 62 -6.44 -4.93 -3.17
C LEU A 62 -6.59 -6.26 -3.90
N MET A 63 -6.27 -7.39 -3.27
CA MET A 63 -6.43 -8.72 -3.87
C MET A 63 -7.84 -9.00 -4.36
N ASP A 64 -8.85 -8.62 -3.56
CA ASP A 64 -10.26 -8.81 -3.91
C ASP A 64 -10.68 -7.91 -5.08
N LEU A 65 -10.08 -6.72 -5.18
CA LEU A 65 -10.38 -5.73 -6.22
C LEU A 65 -9.68 -6.01 -7.56
N TYR A 66 -8.51 -6.62 -7.49
CA TYR A 66 -7.64 -6.85 -8.64
C TYR A 66 -7.08 -8.28 -8.63
N PRO A 67 -7.90 -9.29 -9.00
CA PRO A 67 -7.49 -10.70 -8.92
C PRO A 67 -6.31 -11.08 -9.82
N ASP A 68 -6.01 -10.27 -10.85
CA ASP A 68 -4.88 -10.50 -11.75
C ASP A 68 -3.53 -9.99 -11.19
N TRP A 69 -3.56 -9.18 -10.13
CA TRP A 69 -2.35 -8.63 -9.55
C TRP A 69 -1.57 -9.70 -8.78
N LYS A 70 -0.26 -9.73 -9.01
CA LYS A 70 0.70 -10.55 -8.27
C LYS A 70 1.56 -9.63 -7.43
N PHE A 71 1.45 -9.73 -6.11
CA PHE A 71 2.22 -8.93 -5.18
C PHE A 71 3.67 -9.43 -5.11
N THR A 72 4.63 -8.52 -5.18
CA THR A 72 6.06 -8.83 -5.31
C THR A 72 6.89 -8.04 -4.27
N VAL A 73 8.19 -8.33 -4.19
CA VAL A 73 9.16 -7.59 -3.35
C VAL A 73 8.66 -7.48 -1.90
N THR A 74 8.65 -6.29 -1.30
CA THR A 74 8.22 -6.04 0.07
C THR A 74 6.74 -6.36 0.29
N SER A 75 5.89 -6.14 -0.72
CA SER A 75 4.47 -6.51 -0.64
C SER A 75 4.25 -8.02 -0.61
N GLY A 76 5.00 -8.77 -1.42
CA GLY A 76 4.97 -10.24 -1.38
C GLY A 76 5.52 -10.79 -0.06
N ALA A 77 6.64 -10.26 0.42
CA ALA A 77 7.25 -10.68 1.68
C ALA A 77 6.32 -10.42 2.89
N ALA A 78 5.70 -9.25 2.96
CA ALA A 78 4.75 -8.89 4.02
C ALA A 78 3.50 -9.81 4.02
N LEU A 79 3.02 -10.22 2.85
CA LEU A 79 1.89 -11.16 2.75
C LEU A 79 2.25 -12.56 3.27
N LEU A 80 3.51 -12.98 3.11
CA LEU A 80 4.04 -14.23 3.66
C LEU A 80 4.36 -14.14 5.16
N GLY A 81 4.17 -12.98 5.79
CA GLY A 81 4.39 -12.76 7.21
C GLY A 81 5.84 -12.42 7.59
N TYR A 82 6.69 -12.11 6.62
CA TYR A 82 8.01 -11.57 6.91
C TYR A 82 7.90 -10.10 7.33
N ASP A 83 8.77 -9.70 8.27
CA ASP A 83 8.96 -8.28 8.53
C ASP A 83 9.68 -7.63 7.35
N VAL A 84 9.35 -6.37 7.09
CA VAL A 84 9.91 -5.62 5.96
C VAL A 84 10.23 -4.20 6.42
N VAL A 85 11.36 -3.70 5.95
CA VAL A 85 11.74 -2.30 6.10
C VAL A 85 11.11 -1.51 4.94
N GLU A 86 10.71 -0.26 5.17
CA GLU A 86 10.32 0.61 4.07
C GLU A 86 11.48 0.71 3.07
N ASP A 87 11.15 0.52 1.80
CA ASP A 87 12.13 0.21 0.75
C ASP A 87 13.26 1.25 0.65
N TYR A 88 14.47 0.74 0.42
CA TYR A 88 15.71 1.51 0.32
C TYR A 88 15.72 2.47 -0.89
N ASP A 89 14.76 2.38 -1.81
CA ASP A 89 14.65 3.26 -2.99
C ASP A 89 14.51 4.74 -2.61
N THR A 90 13.97 5.05 -1.42
CA THR A 90 13.97 6.43 -0.89
C THR A 90 15.37 6.93 -0.53
N LEU A 91 16.34 6.04 -0.30
CA LEU A 91 17.75 6.40 -0.06
C LEU A 91 18.52 6.73 -1.35
N LEU A 92 17.98 6.40 -2.53
CA LEU A 92 18.67 6.62 -3.80
C LEU A 92 18.18 7.85 -4.57
N VAL A 93 17.07 8.47 -4.16
CA VAL A 93 16.47 9.64 -4.84
C VAL A 93 16.76 10.97 -4.14
N GLY A 94 17.29 10.97 -2.90
CA GLY A 94 17.57 12.20 -2.15
C GLY A 94 19.02 12.24 -1.65
N SER A 95 19.66 13.41 -1.76
CA SER A 95 20.99 13.66 -1.21
C SER A 95 21.10 13.20 0.25
N LYS A 96 22.29 12.73 0.65
CA LYS A 96 22.63 12.13 1.96
C LYS A 96 22.31 12.99 3.21
N HIS A 97 21.60 14.11 3.10
CA HIS A 97 21.46 15.11 4.17
C HIS A 97 20.05 15.30 4.78
N ASP A 98 18.98 14.69 4.24
CA ASP A 98 17.61 14.91 4.79
C ASP A 98 17.03 13.73 5.60
N LEU A 99 17.81 12.68 5.84
CA LEU A 99 17.36 11.44 6.48
C LEU A 99 16.99 11.55 7.96
N GLN A 100 17.21 12.70 8.61
CA GLN A 100 17.01 12.83 10.07
C GLN A 100 15.67 13.43 10.50
N LYS A 101 14.74 13.77 9.60
CA LYS A 101 13.48 14.44 10.01
C LYS A 101 12.18 13.94 9.38
N THR A 102 12.20 12.92 8.53
CA THR A 102 10.96 12.40 7.95
C THR A 102 10.44 11.27 8.84
N ASN A 103 9.31 11.49 9.50
CA ASN A 103 8.65 10.43 10.26
C ASN A 103 8.18 9.35 9.27
N LEU A 104 8.96 8.27 9.15
CA LEU A 104 8.72 7.16 8.22
C LEU A 104 7.31 6.57 8.37
N GLN A 105 6.72 6.63 9.58
CA GLN A 105 5.36 6.15 9.82
C GLN A 105 4.26 6.98 9.10
N THR A 106 4.62 8.12 8.49
CA THR A 106 3.69 9.00 7.76
C THR A 106 3.81 8.87 6.24
N LEU A 107 4.80 8.11 5.75
CA LEU A 107 4.97 7.91 4.32
C LEU A 107 3.82 7.08 3.73
N PRO A 108 3.43 7.35 2.47
CA PRO A 108 2.45 6.54 1.78
C PRO A 108 2.95 5.10 1.67
N THR A 109 2.12 4.14 2.08
CA THR A 109 2.45 2.71 1.96
C THR A 109 2.63 2.34 0.48
N GLN A 110 3.85 1.95 0.11
CA GLN A 110 4.19 1.52 -1.25
C GLN A 110 3.78 0.06 -1.48
N ILE A 111 3.14 -0.18 -2.62
CA ILE A 111 2.63 -1.51 -3.00
C ILE A 111 3.27 -1.94 -4.31
N TYR A 112 3.96 -3.07 -4.28
CA TYR A 112 4.69 -3.64 -5.41
C TYR A 112 3.90 -4.78 -6.01
N ILE A 113 3.64 -4.66 -7.31
CA ILE A 113 2.87 -5.65 -8.04
C ILE A 113 3.47 -5.94 -9.41
N ARG A 114 3.09 -7.08 -9.96
CA ARG A 114 3.07 -7.39 -11.39
C ARG A 114 1.63 -7.61 -11.81
N SER A 115 1.23 -7.02 -12.93
CA SER A 115 -0.13 -7.12 -13.47
C SER A 115 -0.09 -7.37 -14.97
N LYS A 116 -1.20 -7.83 -15.54
CA LYS A 116 -1.35 -7.94 -17.00
C LYS A 116 -1.52 -6.56 -17.66
N THR A 117 -2.06 -5.61 -16.90
CA THR A 117 -2.21 -4.21 -17.35
C THR A 117 -0.88 -3.47 -17.24
N ASN A 118 -0.55 -2.72 -18.29
CA ASN A 118 0.65 -1.89 -18.34
C ASN A 118 0.50 -0.65 -17.45
N LYS A 119 1.65 -0.09 -17.04
CA LYS A 119 1.71 1.17 -16.29
C LYS A 119 1.04 2.30 -17.09
N SER A 120 0.15 3.03 -16.43
CA SER A 120 -0.48 4.23 -16.98
C SER A 120 0.26 5.49 -16.52
N THR A 121 0.16 6.58 -17.28
CA THR A 121 0.63 7.91 -16.85
C THR A 121 -0.15 8.44 -15.63
N HIS A 122 -1.34 7.91 -15.37
CA HIS A 122 -2.20 8.28 -14.23
C HIS A 122 -2.26 7.17 -13.17
N ASP A 123 -1.24 6.31 -13.12
CA ASP A 123 -1.20 5.24 -12.12
C ASP A 123 -1.09 5.82 -10.71
N ASN A 124 -1.55 5.06 -9.71
CA ASN A 124 -1.44 5.51 -8.33
C ASN A 124 0.06 5.66 -7.97
N PRO A 125 0.54 6.81 -7.47
CA PRO A 125 1.94 6.98 -7.08
C PRO A 125 2.40 6.04 -5.94
N GLN A 126 1.45 5.46 -5.20
CA GLN A 126 1.72 4.43 -4.19
C GLN A 126 1.88 3.01 -4.78
N LEU A 127 1.71 2.85 -6.09
CA LEU A 127 1.70 1.57 -6.79
C LEU A 127 2.92 1.44 -7.70
N HIS A 128 3.82 0.54 -7.35
CA HIS A 128 5.00 0.21 -8.12
C HIS A 128 4.75 -1.05 -8.95
N ARG A 129 4.55 -0.87 -10.26
CA ARG A 129 4.45 -1.99 -11.21
C ARG A 129 5.84 -2.40 -11.67
N ILE A 130 6.23 -3.62 -11.33
CA ILE A 130 7.46 -4.24 -11.82
C ILE A 130 7.18 -4.75 -13.23
N GLY A 131 7.89 -4.22 -14.21
CA GLY A 131 7.80 -4.68 -15.60
C GLY A 131 8.24 -6.14 -15.71
N ALA A 132 7.81 -6.82 -16.77
CA ALA A 132 8.37 -8.12 -17.13
C ALA A 132 9.83 -7.91 -17.58
N THR A 133 10.79 -7.89 -16.65
CA THR A 133 12.21 -7.98 -16.97
C THR A 133 12.53 -9.42 -17.29
N GLY A 134 12.35 -9.76 -18.56
CA GLY A 134 12.74 -11.05 -19.10
C GLY A 134 12.36 -11.12 -20.57
N LYS A 135 13.30 -10.77 -21.45
CA LYS A 135 13.46 -11.65 -22.61
C LYS A 135 13.93 -12.96 -22.00
N GLU A 136 13.18 -14.04 -22.20
CA GLU A 136 13.74 -15.38 -22.07
C GLU A 136 15.02 -15.34 -22.91
N GLN A 137 16.18 -15.32 -22.26
CA GLN A 137 17.40 -15.71 -22.95
C GLN A 137 17.25 -17.20 -23.07
N ASP A 138 16.82 -17.64 -24.26
CA ASP A 138 17.00 -19.01 -24.70
C ASP A 138 18.45 -19.38 -24.35
N GLY A 139 18.60 -20.32 -23.41
CA GLY A 139 19.92 -20.81 -23.03
C GLY A 139 20.60 -21.35 -24.29
N TYR A 140 21.70 -20.71 -24.69
CA TYR A 140 22.59 -21.21 -25.73
C TYR A 140 23.27 -22.51 -25.30
#